data_AF-A0A961AX42-F1
#
_entry.id   AF-A0A961AX42-F1
#
_cell.length_a   1.000
_cell.length_b   1.000
_cell.length_c   1.000
_cell.angle_alpha   90.00
_cell.angle_beta   90.00
_cell.angle_gamma   90.00
#
_symmetry.space_group_name_H-M   'P 1'
#
loop_
_entity.id
_entity.type
_entity.pdbx_description
1 polymer ?
#
loop_
_entity_poly.entity_id
_entity_poly.type
_entity_poly.pdbx_seq_one_letter_code
_entity_poly.pdbx_strand_id
1 'polypeptide(L)'
;MKIVSSSRVRVAVLAALAAGAATPAFAQVYTPPAQKNTPPASGGGGNNTTIVNRQAPQSNNQVAGNDMPWLDPATNVFSFDGKTFNIQDNQIFRSRFEKYLNSAEAESEQAKAYRQSIRKVLDALSPHKKPDITTAVANLQYSAEFPQDARLCESLANAVYRVFLARRNVYNLQLINEELDRKRKQLDWN
;
A
#
# COMPACT_ATOMS: atom_id res chain seq x y z
N MET A 1 47.55 35.31 -42.12
CA MET A 1 48.04 35.50 -40.74
C MET A 1 47.30 36.69 -40.14
N LYS A 2 46.25 36.43 -39.37
CA LYS A 2 45.41 37.45 -38.72
C LYS A 2 45.11 37.02 -37.28
N ILE A 3 45.42 37.91 -36.36
CA ILE A 3 45.24 37.87 -34.91
C ILE A 3 43.90 38.57 -34.59
N VAL A 4 43.42 38.40 -33.34
CA VAL A 4 42.40 39.17 -32.60
C VAL A 4 41.03 38.47 -32.53
N SER A 5 40.32 38.38 -31.41
CA SER A 5 40.54 38.50 -29.96
C SER A 5 39.15 38.25 -29.34
N SER A 6 39.06 37.51 -28.24
CA SER A 6 37.80 37.16 -27.58
C SER A 6 37.24 38.33 -26.76
N SER A 7 35.95 38.61 -26.94
CA SER A 7 35.25 39.65 -26.18
C SER A 7 34.62 39.05 -24.93
N ARG A 8 35.25 39.28 -23.76
CA ARG A 8 34.69 38.97 -22.45
C ARG A 8 34.02 40.21 -21.89
N VAL A 9 32.69 40.20 -21.85
CA VAL A 9 31.89 41.26 -21.22
C VAL A 9 32.04 41.14 -19.71
N ARG A 10 32.59 42.19 -19.10
CA ARG A 10 32.63 42.43 -17.65
C ARG A 10 31.34 43.15 -17.26
N VAL A 11 30.53 42.56 -16.37
CA VAL A 11 29.59 43.33 -15.55
C VAL A 11 29.77 42.86 -14.12
N ALA A 12 30.32 43.75 -13.30
CA ALA A 12 30.38 43.64 -11.86
C ALA A 12 29.35 44.63 -11.31
N VAL A 13 28.36 44.14 -10.55
CA VAL A 13 27.68 44.93 -9.53
C VAL A 13 27.55 44.06 -8.28
N LEU A 14 28.00 44.66 -7.19
CA LEU A 14 28.17 44.14 -5.84
C LEU A 14 26.85 44.07 -5.05
N ALA A 15 26.84 43.09 -4.14
CA ALA A 15 26.39 43.13 -2.74
C ALA A 15 24.88 43.16 -2.39
N ALA A 16 24.43 42.06 -1.77
CA ALA A 16 23.91 41.97 -0.37
C ALA A 16 23.40 40.53 -0.14
N LEU A 17 24.21 39.60 0.39
CA LEU A 17 24.31 39.21 1.81
C LEU A 17 22.98 38.89 2.53
N ALA A 18 22.80 37.59 2.84
CA ALA A 18 22.11 36.96 4.00
C ALA A 18 21.31 35.73 3.51
N ALA A 19 21.89 34.52 3.56
CA ALA A 19 21.85 33.60 4.70
C ALA A 19 20.48 32.90 4.87
N GLY A 20 20.49 31.56 4.76
CA GLY A 20 19.67 30.72 5.64
C GLY A 20 18.63 29.82 4.97
N ALA A 21 18.91 28.51 5.04
CA ALA A 21 17.98 27.39 5.19
C ALA A 21 17.12 26.96 3.99
N ALA A 22 17.56 25.87 3.37
CA ALA A 22 16.67 24.85 2.83
C ALA A 22 15.73 24.33 3.94
N THR A 23 14.44 24.23 3.66
CA THR A 23 13.56 23.21 4.25
C THR A 23 12.44 22.80 3.28
N PRO A 24 12.03 21.53 3.33
CA PRO A 24 11.14 20.89 2.37
C PRO A 24 9.68 21.30 2.59
N ALA A 25 8.87 21.17 1.53
CA ALA A 25 7.42 21.34 1.57
C ALA A 25 6.78 20.33 2.53
N PHE A 26 6.48 20.76 3.75
CA PHE A 26 5.62 20.03 4.67
C PHE A 26 4.15 20.27 4.32
N ALA A 27 3.38 19.20 4.40
CA ALA A 27 1.93 19.15 4.23
C ALA A 27 1.24 20.28 5.03
N GLN A 28 0.36 21.02 4.38
CA GLN A 28 -0.46 22.02 5.05
C GLN A 28 -1.52 21.33 5.91
N VAL A 29 -1.39 21.45 7.23
CA VAL A 29 -2.48 21.20 8.18
C VAL A 29 -3.46 22.37 8.09
N TYR A 30 -4.74 22.07 7.86
CA TYR A 30 -5.81 23.07 7.82
C TYR A 30 -5.98 23.73 9.19
N THR A 31 -5.78 25.05 9.26
CA THR A 31 -6.06 25.87 10.43
C THR A 31 -7.40 26.59 10.26
N PRO A 32 -8.41 26.32 11.12
CA PRO A 32 -9.68 27.02 11.06
C PRO A 32 -9.55 28.49 11.55
N PRO A 33 -10.38 29.42 11.06
CA PRO A 33 -10.29 30.84 11.39
C PRO A 33 -10.65 31.13 12.85
N ALA A 34 -9.97 32.11 13.44
CA ALA A 34 -10.20 32.56 14.82
C ALA A 34 -11.50 33.35 14.96
N GLN A 35 -12.35 32.95 15.92
CA GLN A 35 -13.67 33.52 16.15
C GLN A 35 -13.60 34.64 17.22
N LYS A 36 -14.11 35.83 16.88
CA LYS A 36 -14.14 37.04 17.72
C LYS A 36 -15.46 37.06 18.51
N ASN A 37 -15.40 37.07 19.86
CA ASN A 37 -16.58 37.06 20.73
C ASN A 37 -17.18 38.47 20.94
N THR A 38 -18.46 38.63 20.64
CA THR A 38 -19.33 39.72 21.17
C THR A 38 -20.68 39.14 21.63
N PRO A 39 -21.36 39.72 22.64
CA PRO A 39 -22.55 39.12 23.28
C PRO A 39 -23.83 39.25 22.43
N PRO A 40 -24.86 38.41 22.65
CA PRO A 40 -25.96 38.25 21.71
C PRO A 40 -27.14 39.20 21.95
N ALA A 41 -27.72 39.71 20.86
CA ALA A 41 -29.09 40.20 20.80
C ALA A 41 -29.96 39.14 20.11
N SER A 42 -31.16 38.90 20.65
CA SER A 42 -32.10 37.87 20.18
C SER A 42 -32.72 38.23 18.84
N GLY A 43 -32.73 37.28 17.90
CA GLY A 43 -33.44 37.38 16.63
C GLY A 43 -33.36 36.05 15.89
N GLY A 44 -34.50 35.55 15.41
CA GLY A 44 -34.72 34.16 15.01
C GLY A 44 -34.01 33.67 13.74
N GLY A 45 -34.07 32.35 13.59
CA GLY A 45 -33.99 31.64 12.30
C GLY A 45 -32.58 31.30 11.81
N GLY A 46 -32.29 30.00 11.70
CA GLY A 46 -31.22 29.50 10.84
C GLY A 46 -30.28 28.50 11.49
N ASN A 47 -30.30 27.28 10.95
CA ASN A 47 -29.22 26.29 10.87
C ASN A 47 -27.99 26.55 11.76
N ASN A 48 -27.88 25.83 12.87
CA ASN A 48 -26.65 25.78 13.64
C ASN A 48 -26.40 24.33 14.08
N THR A 49 -25.49 23.65 13.38
CA THR A 49 -24.92 22.37 13.81
C THR A 49 -23.97 22.65 14.96
N THR A 50 -24.54 22.90 16.14
CA THR A 50 -23.80 22.95 17.39
C THR A 50 -23.27 21.55 17.66
N ILE A 51 -21.97 21.33 17.45
CA ILE A 51 -21.28 20.20 18.07
C ILE A 51 -21.33 20.47 19.57
N VAL A 52 -22.34 19.91 20.23
CA VAL A 52 -22.38 19.88 21.68
C VAL A 52 -21.34 18.86 22.08
N ASN A 53 -20.20 19.31 22.59
CA ASN A 53 -19.40 18.48 23.51
C ASN A 53 -20.25 18.27 24.76
N ARG A 54 -21.25 17.38 24.69
CA ARG A 54 -21.87 16.84 25.89
C ARG A 54 -20.79 15.99 26.51
N GLN A 55 -20.20 16.48 27.61
CA GLN A 55 -19.63 15.58 28.61
C GLN A 55 -20.68 14.50 28.88
N ALA A 56 -20.51 13.32 28.28
CA ALA A 56 -21.25 12.15 28.69
C ALA A 56 -20.82 11.84 30.12
N PRO A 57 -21.75 11.43 31.01
CA PRO A 57 -21.37 10.99 32.34
C PRO A 57 -20.38 9.85 32.17
N GLN A 58 -19.20 10.05 32.76
CA GLN A 58 -18.10 9.10 32.78
C GLN A 58 -18.62 7.82 33.45
N SER A 59 -19.14 6.88 32.66
CA SER A 59 -19.54 5.57 33.18
C SER A 59 -18.26 4.83 33.48
N ASN A 60 -17.95 4.81 34.77
CA ASN A 60 -16.88 4.05 35.38
C ASN A 60 -17.13 2.56 35.16
N ASN A 61 -16.73 2.05 34.00
CA ASN A 61 -16.47 0.63 33.80
C ASN A 61 -15.22 0.50 32.93
N GLN A 62 -14.10 0.93 33.50
CA GLN A 62 -12.78 0.44 33.08
C GLN A 62 -12.72 -1.06 33.40
N VAL A 63 -13.25 -1.90 32.52
CA VAL A 63 -12.90 -3.32 32.51
C VAL A 63 -11.67 -3.46 31.62
N ALA A 64 -10.52 -3.27 32.27
CA ALA A 64 -9.20 -3.78 31.94
C ALA A 64 -8.87 -3.99 30.44
N GLY A 65 -8.15 -3.00 29.87
CA GLY A 65 -7.04 -3.28 28.97
C GLY A 65 -7.37 -3.84 27.59
N ASN A 66 -8.60 -3.66 27.09
CA ASN A 66 -8.95 -4.05 25.73
C ASN A 66 -9.73 -2.90 25.06
N ASP A 67 -8.99 -1.89 24.58
CA ASP A 67 -9.45 -0.88 23.62
C ASP A 67 -9.72 -1.56 22.25
N MET A 68 -10.59 -2.55 22.25
CA MET A 68 -10.96 -3.25 21.04
C MET A 68 -11.96 -2.38 20.30
N PRO A 69 -11.63 -1.86 19.11
CA PRO A 69 -12.57 -1.06 18.34
C PRO A 69 -13.79 -1.93 18.03
N TRP A 70 -14.93 -1.55 18.60
CA TRP A 70 -16.20 -2.24 18.38
C TRP A 70 -17.13 -1.34 17.57
N LEU A 71 -17.74 -1.95 16.57
CA LEU A 71 -18.77 -1.37 15.72
C LEU A 71 -20.08 -2.04 16.07
N ASP A 72 -21.05 -1.28 16.56
CA ASP A 72 -22.42 -1.77 16.69
C ASP A 72 -23.21 -1.44 15.40
N PRO A 73 -23.52 -2.45 14.55
CA PRO A 73 -24.24 -2.23 13.30
C PRO A 73 -25.72 -1.90 13.50
N ALA A 74 -26.30 -2.14 14.69
CA ALA A 74 -27.69 -1.77 14.97
C ALA A 74 -27.83 -0.27 15.27
N THR A 75 -26.80 0.32 15.88
CA THR A 75 -26.80 1.74 16.29
C THR A 75 -25.88 2.62 15.45
N ASN A 76 -25.10 2.05 14.52
CA ASN A 76 -24.13 2.75 13.68
C ASN A 76 -23.09 3.56 14.49
N VAL A 77 -22.67 3.02 15.63
CA VAL A 77 -21.73 3.67 16.55
C VAL A 77 -20.39 2.92 16.57
N PHE A 78 -19.30 3.67 16.40
CA PHE A 78 -17.93 3.20 16.53
C PHE A 78 -17.30 3.72 17.82
N SER A 79 -16.80 2.84 18.68
CA SER A 79 -16.15 3.21 19.94
C SER A 79 -14.65 2.89 19.91
N PHE A 80 -13.81 3.89 20.18
CA PHE A 80 -12.35 3.74 20.27
C PHE A 80 -11.81 4.69 21.35
N ASP A 81 -10.95 4.18 22.25
CA ASP A 81 -10.33 4.98 23.32
C ASP A 81 -11.36 5.72 24.19
N GLY A 82 -12.42 5.01 24.60
CA GLY A 82 -13.53 5.59 25.40
C GLY A 82 -14.35 6.68 24.72
N LYS A 83 -14.07 7.00 23.45
CA LYS A 83 -14.81 7.98 22.64
C LYS A 83 -15.73 7.27 21.67
N THR A 84 -16.97 7.75 21.62
CA THR A 84 -18.05 7.17 20.83
C THR A 84 -18.34 8.06 19.63
N PHE A 85 -18.19 7.53 18.42
CA PHE A 85 -18.40 8.22 17.16
C PHE A 85 -19.64 7.67 16.45
N ASN A 86 -20.66 8.51 16.20
CA ASN A 86 -21.78 8.13 15.34
C ASN A 86 -21.32 8.18 13.87
N ILE A 87 -21.41 7.04 13.18
CA ILE A 87 -20.97 6.89 11.79
C ILE A 87 -21.94 7.57 10.82
N GLN A 88 -23.21 7.72 11.21
CA GLN A 88 -24.28 8.28 10.39
C GLN A 88 -24.06 9.77 10.09
N ASP A 89 -23.48 10.52 11.04
CA ASP A 89 -23.19 11.95 10.91
C ASP A 89 -21.79 12.25 10.35
N ASN A 90 -20.98 11.21 10.13
CA ASN A 90 -19.58 11.41 9.84
C ASN A 90 -19.32 11.43 8.33
N GLN A 91 -19.53 12.62 7.74
CA GLN A 91 -19.19 12.94 6.35
C GLN A 91 -17.73 12.59 5.99
N ILE A 92 -16.82 12.47 6.96
CA ILE A 92 -15.41 12.10 6.71
C ILE A 92 -15.30 10.62 6.31
N PHE A 93 -16.06 9.71 6.91
CA PHE A 93 -16.05 8.31 6.49
C PHE A 93 -16.71 8.17 5.12
N ARG A 94 -17.88 8.79 4.93
CA ARG A 94 -18.59 8.76 3.65
C ARG A 94 -17.77 9.37 2.52
N SER A 95 -17.14 10.53 2.71
CA SER A 95 -16.29 11.17 1.70
C SER A 95 -15.02 10.36 1.39
N ARG A 96 -14.44 9.65 2.37
CA ARG A 96 -13.32 8.74 2.13
C ARG A 96 -13.74 7.51 1.34
N PHE A 97 -14.91 6.93 1.62
CA PHE A 97 -15.48 5.83 0.84
C PHE A 97 -15.88 6.27 -0.57
N GLU A 98 -16.55 7.42 -0.72
CA GLU A 98 -16.88 8.01 -2.01
C GLU A 98 -15.62 8.35 -2.80
N LYS A 99 -14.56 8.84 -2.14
CA LYS A 99 -13.26 9.06 -2.78
C LYS A 99 -12.59 7.76 -3.21
N TYR A 100 -12.71 6.68 -2.43
CA TYR A 100 -12.16 5.38 -2.79
C TYR A 100 -12.92 4.76 -3.97
N LEU A 101 -14.25 4.79 -3.93
CA LEU A 101 -15.11 4.26 -5.01
C LEU A 101 -15.02 5.05 -6.31
N ASN A 102 -14.89 6.39 -6.23
CA ASN A 102 -14.71 7.25 -7.40
C ASN A 102 -13.25 7.45 -7.79
N SER A 103 -12.30 6.80 -7.09
CA SER A 103 -10.91 6.90 -7.50
C SER A 103 -10.75 6.18 -8.84
N ALA A 104 -10.28 6.92 -9.85
CA ALA A 104 -9.87 6.31 -11.10
C ALA A 104 -8.82 5.25 -10.80
N GLU A 105 -8.85 4.15 -11.56
CA GLU A 105 -7.86 3.10 -11.39
C GLU A 105 -6.45 3.71 -11.45
N ALA A 106 -5.56 3.25 -10.55
CA ALA A 106 -4.19 3.74 -10.52
C ALA A 106 -3.53 3.51 -11.89
N GLU A 107 -3.55 4.57 -12.70
CA GLU A 107 -3.12 4.65 -14.10
C GLU A 107 -1.60 4.85 -14.22
N SER A 108 -0.89 4.92 -13.08
CA SER A 108 0.56 5.08 -13.06
C SER A 108 1.22 3.98 -13.87
N GLU A 109 2.28 4.35 -14.59
CA GLU A 109 3.04 3.43 -15.44
C GLU A 109 3.52 2.21 -14.64
N GLN A 110 3.93 2.42 -13.39
CA GLN A 110 4.35 1.37 -12.46
C GLN A 110 3.21 0.40 -12.11
N ALA A 111 1.98 0.91 -11.91
CA ALA A 111 0.83 0.06 -11.63
C ALA A 111 0.41 -0.75 -12.88
N LYS A 112 0.54 -0.18 -14.07
CA LYS A 112 0.32 -0.90 -15.34
C LYS A 112 1.39 -1.98 -15.55
N ALA A 113 2.66 -1.64 -15.34
CA ALA A 113 3.79 -2.56 -15.47
C ALA A 113 3.67 -3.76 -14.52
N TYR A 114 3.31 -3.53 -13.26
CA TYR A 114 3.06 -4.61 -12.30
C TYR A 114 1.89 -5.51 -12.71
N ARG A 115 0.75 -4.95 -13.10
CA ARG A 115 -0.38 -5.78 -13.59
C ARG A 115 0.04 -6.61 -14.81
N GLN A 116 0.86 -6.05 -15.70
CA GLN A 116 1.42 -6.79 -16.84
C GLN A 116 2.37 -7.90 -16.42
N SER A 117 3.26 -7.68 -15.43
CA SER A 117 4.17 -8.72 -14.94
C SER A 117 3.40 -9.87 -14.30
N ILE A 118 2.37 -9.58 -13.50
CA ILE A 118 1.48 -10.60 -12.93
C ILE A 118 0.73 -11.37 -14.02
N ARG A 119 0.24 -10.70 -15.07
CA ARG A 119 -0.38 -11.39 -16.22
C ARG A 119 0.60 -12.34 -16.92
N LYS A 120 1.87 -11.95 -17.07
CA LYS A 120 2.93 -12.83 -17.62
C LYS A 120 3.17 -14.05 -16.73
N VAL A 121 3.16 -13.89 -15.40
CA VAL A 121 3.26 -15.02 -14.46
C VAL A 121 2.08 -15.98 -14.63
N LEU A 122 0.86 -15.45 -14.64
CA LEU A 122 -0.36 -16.26 -14.81
C LEU A 122 -0.37 -16.99 -16.15
N ASP A 123 0.05 -16.30 -17.21
CA ASP A 123 0.18 -16.91 -18.53
C ASP A 123 1.24 -18.03 -18.51
N ALA A 124 2.43 -17.80 -17.94
CA ALA A 124 3.48 -18.83 -17.84
C ALA A 124 3.05 -20.07 -17.03
N LEU A 125 2.16 -19.90 -16.04
CA LEU A 125 1.59 -20.97 -15.21
C LEU A 125 0.26 -21.51 -15.74
N SER A 126 -0.20 -21.02 -16.89
CA SER A 126 -1.51 -21.38 -17.43
C SER A 126 -1.63 -22.89 -17.64
N PRO A 127 -2.74 -23.51 -17.20
CA PRO A 127 -2.97 -24.96 -17.38
C PRO A 127 -3.21 -25.34 -18.85
N HIS A 128 -3.47 -24.37 -19.72
CA HIS A 128 -3.70 -24.58 -21.15
C HIS A 128 -2.41 -24.84 -21.94
N LYS A 129 -1.24 -24.64 -21.32
CA LYS A 129 0.06 -24.92 -21.92
C LYS A 129 0.96 -25.63 -20.92
N LYS A 130 2.10 -26.15 -21.39
CA LYS A 130 3.11 -26.71 -20.48
C LYS A 130 3.59 -25.58 -19.56
N PRO A 131 3.43 -25.71 -18.23
CA PRO A 131 3.79 -24.63 -17.31
C PRO A 131 5.30 -24.42 -17.29
N ASP A 132 5.71 -23.16 -17.44
CA ASP A 132 7.10 -22.73 -17.34
C ASP A 132 7.33 -22.10 -15.96
N ILE A 133 7.66 -22.96 -15.00
CA ILE A 133 7.90 -22.56 -13.62
C ILE A 133 9.11 -21.64 -13.50
N THR A 134 10.13 -21.83 -14.34
CA THR A 134 11.34 -20.99 -14.33
C THR A 134 11.04 -19.55 -14.71
N THR A 135 10.31 -19.35 -15.81
CA THR A 135 9.89 -18.01 -16.25
C THR A 135 8.90 -17.39 -15.27
N ALA A 136 8.01 -18.19 -14.68
CA ALA A 136 7.08 -17.69 -13.67
C ALA A 136 7.81 -17.17 -12.42
N VAL A 137 8.77 -17.92 -11.88
CA VAL A 137 9.55 -17.53 -10.70
C VAL A 137 10.40 -16.27 -10.98
N ALA A 138 11.01 -16.17 -12.17
CA ALA A 138 11.76 -14.97 -12.55
C ALA A 138 10.86 -13.73 -12.62
N ASN A 139 9.68 -13.83 -13.24
CA ASN A 139 8.73 -12.73 -13.30
C ASN A 139 8.14 -12.36 -11.93
N LEU A 140 7.97 -13.33 -11.02
CA LEU A 140 7.57 -13.06 -9.64
C LEU A 140 8.65 -12.24 -8.92
N GLN A 141 9.93 -12.57 -9.07
CA GLN A 141 10.99 -11.77 -8.45
C GLN A 141 11.10 -10.37 -9.01
N TYR A 142 10.94 -10.20 -10.32
CA TYR A 142 10.81 -8.87 -10.92
C TYR A 142 9.60 -8.10 -10.35
N SER A 143 8.47 -8.78 -10.12
CA SER A 143 7.26 -8.15 -9.59
C SER A 143 7.43 -7.69 -8.13
N ALA A 144 8.34 -8.30 -7.37
CA ALA A 144 8.61 -7.93 -5.98
C ALA A 144 9.38 -6.58 -5.85
N GLU A 145 9.95 -6.07 -6.93
CA GLU A 145 10.63 -4.76 -6.95
C GLU A 145 9.63 -3.61 -6.92
N PHE A 146 8.37 -3.83 -7.30
CA PHE A 146 7.35 -2.79 -7.28
C PHE A 146 6.96 -2.45 -5.82
N PRO A 147 6.98 -1.16 -5.43
CA PRO A 147 6.65 -0.75 -4.05
C PRO A 147 5.27 -1.21 -3.56
N GLN A 148 4.30 -1.32 -4.47
CA GLN A 148 2.93 -1.73 -4.17
C GLN A 148 2.78 -3.22 -3.82
N ASP A 149 3.76 -4.06 -4.18
CA ASP A 149 3.73 -5.50 -3.90
C ASP A 149 4.19 -5.82 -2.47
N ALA A 150 4.88 -4.89 -1.79
CA ALA A 150 5.40 -5.09 -0.44
C ALA A 150 6.21 -6.41 -0.26
N ARG A 151 6.92 -6.84 -1.31
CA ARG A 151 7.74 -8.07 -1.35
C ARG A 151 6.93 -9.38 -1.21
N LEU A 152 5.62 -9.35 -1.44
CA LEU A 152 4.78 -10.56 -1.40
C LEU A 152 5.18 -11.56 -2.50
N CYS A 153 5.45 -11.09 -3.72
CA CYS A 153 5.88 -11.94 -4.82
C CYS A 153 7.23 -12.63 -4.56
N GLU A 154 8.11 -12.06 -3.74
CA GLU A 154 9.38 -12.68 -3.36
C GLU A 154 9.17 -13.89 -2.46
N SER A 155 8.30 -13.76 -1.46
CA SER A 155 7.92 -14.89 -0.61
C SER A 155 7.25 -16.01 -1.42
N LEU A 156 6.40 -15.64 -2.38
CA LEU A 156 5.71 -16.57 -3.26
C LEU A 156 6.68 -17.29 -4.20
N ALA A 157 7.59 -16.56 -4.83
CA ALA A 157 8.62 -17.13 -5.69
C ALA A 157 9.48 -18.16 -4.96
N ASN A 158 9.89 -17.84 -3.72
CA ASN A 158 10.64 -18.75 -2.86
C ASN A 158 9.85 -20.03 -2.52
N ALA A 159 8.56 -19.88 -2.18
CA ALA A 159 7.70 -21.02 -1.88
C ALA A 159 7.49 -21.94 -3.10
N VAL A 160 7.16 -21.35 -4.26
CA VAL A 160 6.95 -22.09 -5.51
C VAL A 160 8.23 -22.80 -5.94
N TYR A 161 9.38 -22.13 -5.87
CA TYR A 161 10.65 -22.73 -6.24
C TYR A 161 11.03 -23.92 -5.35
N ARG A 162 10.78 -23.84 -4.04
CA ARG A 162 11.00 -24.96 -3.10
C ARG A 162 10.14 -26.17 -3.44
N VAL A 163 8.85 -25.97 -3.72
CA VAL A 163 7.93 -27.05 -4.13
C VAL A 163 8.36 -27.67 -5.45
N PHE A 164 8.80 -26.86 -6.41
CA PHE A 164 9.31 -27.34 -7.69
C PHE A 164 10.55 -28.25 -7.52
N LEU A 165 11.52 -27.82 -6.71
CA LEU A 165 12.70 -28.63 -6.40
C LEU A 165 12.32 -29.95 -5.71
N ALA A 166 11.41 -29.90 -4.73
CA ALA A 166 10.92 -31.09 -4.04
C ALA A 166 10.27 -32.09 -5.02
N ARG A 167 9.38 -31.61 -5.90
CA ARG A 167 8.74 -32.45 -6.92
C ARG A 167 9.74 -33.10 -7.86
N ARG A 168 10.75 -32.36 -8.30
CA ARG A 168 11.82 -32.88 -9.17
C ARG A 168 12.63 -33.97 -8.46
N ASN A 169 12.94 -33.77 -7.19
CA ASN A 169 13.64 -34.77 -6.39
C ASN A 169 12.81 -36.06 -6.22
N VAL A 170 11.51 -35.95 -5.93
CA VAL A 170 10.61 -37.10 -5.84
C VAL A 170 10.55 -37.88 -7.16
N TYR A 171 10.40 -37.18 -8.28
CA TYR A 171 10.40 -37.81 -9.61
C TYR A 171 11.71 -38.57 -9.89
N ASN A 172 12.87 -37.96 -9.57
CA ASN A 172 14.17 -38.59 -9.75
C ASN A 172 14.31 -39.86 -8.88
N LEU A 173 13.85 -39.82 -7.62
CA LEU A 173 13.87 -40.98 -6.73
C LEU A 173 12.98 -42.11 -7.25
N GLN A 174 11.79 -41.79 -7.76
CA GLN A 174 10.89 -42.78 -8.38
C GLN A 174 11.55 -43.46 -9.58
N LEU A 175 12.19 -42.68 -10.45
CA LEU A 175 12.91 -43.19 -11.61
C LEU A 175 14.04 -44.15 -11.21
N ILE A 176 14.86 -43.75 -10.23
CA ILE A 176 15.96 -44.59 -9.72
C ILE A 176 15.42 -45.90 -9.11
N ASN A 177 14.34 -45.83 -8.33
CA ASN A 177 13.74 -47.02 -7.74
C ASN A 177 13.23 -47.98 -8.82
N GLU A 178 12.59 -47.46 -9.87
CA GLU A 178 12.12 -48.28 -10.99
C GLU A 178 13.29 -48.97 -11.74
N GLU A 179 14.39 -48.25 -11.94
CA GLU A 179 15.59 -48.81 -12.55
C GLU A 179 16.24 -49.90 -11.69
N LEU A 180 16.27 -49.71 -10.36
CA LEU A 180 16.77 -50.72 -9.42
C LEU A 180 15.90 -51.98 -9.43
N ASP A 181 14.58 -51.82 -9.43
CA ASP A 181 13.65 -52.94 -9.52
C ASP A 181 13.78 -53.70 -10.84
N ARG A 182 13.99 -52.99 -11.95
CA ARG A 182 14.27 -53.60 -13.26
C ARG A 182 15.54 -54.44 -13.22
N LYS A 183 16.62 -53.92 -12.63
CA LYS A 183 17.89 -54.65 -12.48
C LYS A 183 17.75 -55.87 -11.56
N ARG A 184 17.00 -55.77 -10.46
CA ARG A 184 16.71 -56.90 -9.57
C ARG A 184 16.02 -58.04 -10.33
N LYS A 185 14.95 -57.73 -11.07
CA LYS A 185 14.23 -58.72 -11.89
C LYS A 185 15.11 -59.37 -12.96
N GLN A 186 16.05 -58.64 -13.54
CA GLN A 186 17.01 -59.20 -14.52
C GLN A 186 17.99 -60.18 -13.86
N LEU A 187 18.45 -59.88 -12.64
CA LEU A 187 19.34 -60.76 -11.88
C LEU A 187 18.63 -62.01 -11.37
N ASP A 188 17.38 -61.89 -10.91
CA ASP A 188 16.59 -63.04 -10.42
C ASP A 188 16.24 -64.05 -11.53
N TRP A 189 16.31 -63.64 -12.81
CA TRP A 189 16.01 -64.49 -13.96
C TRP A 189 17.25 -65.18 -14.56
N ASN A 190 18.44 -64.93 -14.03
CA ASN A 190 19.72 -65.43 -14.54
C ASN A 190 20.44 -66.30 -13.50
#